data_AF-A0A8S3EJM7-F1
#
_entry.id   AF-A0A8S3EJM7-F1
#
_cell.length_a   1.000
_cell.length_b   1.000
_cell.length_c   1.000
_cell.angle_alpha   90.00
_cell.angle_beta   90.00
_cell.angle_gamma   90.00
#
_symmetry.space_group_name_H-M   'P 1'
#
loop_
_entity.id
_entity.type
_entity.pdbx_description
1 polymer ?
#
loop_
_entity_poly.entity_id
_entity_poly.type
_entity_poly.pdbx_seq_one_letter_code
_entity_poly.pdbx_strand_id
1 'polypeptide(L)'
;LKHLRVVHSDGHTIQNEELELVNETTAKNEFESFLNANEGTHEKYVAFTFKHDLLKATQYTIQVPIGCPSAEGPLKTTSEWSASFQTYEPLKIIDWCPNIKNTWQSSLAPGHSWSLTFNNSLDHSTINKSLFNFEPDVNSLGIEHTQGNDRQITFYNNSKANTIYTLLIKSASLKDIHGQTLEHDHSDKPIQFHVHDSPPLIGNISGATGMITMDPGVLDEPFYPLMVYNYSELTLRIHRVKPEHYHPNLPCFNSYSYISEREEWYNKLPGEELLNEVILTNCERDEPKEIRIPLKAYLKKDSGVGQLIVVIEPTKKAWDECQANNWQYRQIISVWLQCTRLAADVFVCSGIYKLKGKWTFYLQFIPLNSSQPTNITLRLIKYYSTSNYAENFLER
;
A
#
# COMPACT_ATOMS: atom_id res chain seq x y z
N LEU A 1 42.92 22.44 -20.28
CA LEU A 1 41.75 22.66 -21.18
C LEU A 1 42.14 22.81 -22.64
N LYS A 2 43.06 23.71 -23.05
CA LYS A 2 43.40 23.99 -24.47
C LYS A 2 43.68 22.80 -25.41
N HIS A 3 44.00 21.62 -24.87
CA HIS A 3 44.32 20.42 -25.65
C HIS A 3 43.26 19.31 -25.50
N LEU A 4 42.27 19.53 -24.65
CA LEU A 4 41.16 18.63 -24.44
C LEU A 4 40.20 18.80 -25.63
N ARG A 5 39.59 17.70 -26.08
CA ARG A 5 38.54 17.73 -27.10
C ARG A 5 37.33 17.03 -26.53
N VAL A 6 36.17 17.65 -26.63
CA VAL A 6 34.90 17.00 -26.29
C VAL A 6 34.06 16.94 -27.55
N VAL A 7 33.83 15.72 -28.03
CA VAL A 7 33.24 15.46 -29.34
C VAL A 7 31.90 14.76 -29.14
N HIS A 8 30.86 15.28 -29.80
CA HIS A 8 29.55 14.66 -29.91
C HIS A 8 29.60 13.41 -30.81
N SER A 9 28.63 12.52 -30.63
CA SER A 9 28.40 11.39 -31.54
C SER A 9 28.12 11.78 -33.00
N ASP A 10 27.66 13.01 -33.26
CA ASP A 10 27.42 13.54 -34.61
C ASP A 10 28.66 14.22 -35.24
N GLY A 11 29.79 14.27 -34.52
CA GLY A 11 31.05 14.87 -34.97
C GLY A 11 31.23 16.34 -34.61
N HIS A 12 30.23 17.02 -34.02
CA HIS A 12 30.42 18.37 -33.50
C HIS A 12 31.35 18.38 -32.27
N THR A 13 32.20 19.40 -32.17
CA THR A 13 33.16 19.52 -31.05
C THR A 13 32.81 20.74 -30.20
N ILE A 14 32.65 20.52 -28.89
CA ILE A 14 32.52 21.60 -27.90
C ILE A 14 33.84 22.36 -27.85
N GLN A 15 33.78 23.68 -27.99
CA GLN A 15 34.99 24.50 -28.00
C GLN A 15 35.59 24.61 -26.60
N ASN A 16 36.91 24.77 -26.51
CA ASN A 16 37.60 24.82 -25.22
C ASN A 16 37.20 26.04 -24.37
N GLU A 17 36.69 27.09 -25.01
CA GLU A 17 36.15 28.28 -24.36
C GLU A 17 34.83 28.01 -23.64
N GLU A 18 34.14 26.92 -23.97
CA GLU A 18 32.90 26.47 -23.32
C GLU A 18 33.17 25.57 -22.11
N LEU A 19 34.44 25.23 -21.86
CA LEU A 19 34.88 24.52 -20.67
C LEU A 19 35.36 25.50 -19.60
N GLU A 20 35.14 25.15 -18.34
CA GLU A 20 35.59 25.90 -17.18
C GLU A 20 36.31 24.99 -16.20
N LEU A 21 37.46 25.43 -15.69
CA LEU A 21 38.16 24.69 -14.63
C LEU A 21 37.38 24.81 -13.32
N VAL A 22 37.14 23.68 -12.68
CA VAL A 22 36.54 23.65 -11.35
C VAL A 22 37.63 24.02 -10.34
N ASN A 23 37.32 24.94 -9.42
CA ASN A 23 38.25 25.34 -8.38
C ASN A 23 38.44 24.20 -7.34
N GLU A 24 39.54 24.22 -6.60
CA GLU A 24 39.91 23.14 -5.67
C GLU A 24 38.86 22.90 -4.58
N THR A 25 38.24 23.96 -4.04
CA THR A 25 37.22 23.85 -3.00
C THR A 25 35.97 23.13 -3.52
N THR A 26 35.48 23.52 -4.69
CA THR A 26 34.32 22.88 -5.33
C THR A 26 34.64 21.42 -5.68
N ALA A 27 35.83 21.17 -6.25
CA ALA A 27 36.25 19.81 -6.59
C ALA A 27 36.33 18.90 -5.35
N LYS A 28 36.82 19.42 -4.21
CA LYS A 28 36.85 18.67 -2.95
C LYS A 28 35.46 18.33 -2.44
N ASN A 29 34.52 19.28 -2.50
CA ASN A 29 33.16 19.05 -2.01
C ASN A 29 32.37 18.07 -2.89
N GLU A 30 32.47 18.18 -4.22
CA GLU A 30 31.69 17.34 -5.14
C GLU A 30 32.28 15.93 -5.31
N PHE A 31 33.61 15.80 -5.24
CA PHE A 31 34.32 14.55 -5.48
C PHE A 31 35.02 14.00 -4.24
N GLU A 32 34.59 14.40 -3.03
CA GLU A 32 35.22 14.01 -1.75
C GLU A 32 35.46 12.50 -1.66
N SER A 33 34.42 11.70 -1.90
CA SER A 33 34.51 10.23 -1.85
C SER A 33 35.55 9.66 -2.83
N PHE A 34 35.66 10.26 -4.02
CA PHE A 34 36.63 9.83 -5.03
C PHE A 34 38.05 10.23 -4.64
N LEU A 35 38.25 11.46 -4.16
CA LEU A 35 39.55 11.96 -3.73
C LEU A 35 40.07 11.20 -2.50
N ASN A 36 39.20 10.94 -1.52
CA ASN A 36 39.54 10.16 -0.32
C ASN A 36 39.90 8.71 -0.67
N ALA A 37 39.21 8.10 -1.63
CA ALA A 37 39.51 6.74 -2.08
C ALA A 37 40.90 6.62 -2.75
N ASN A 38 41.46 7.73 -3.23
CA ASN A 38 42.75 7.78 -3.90
C ASN A 38 43.81 8.56 -3.08
N GLU A 39 43.57 8.79 -1.79
CA GLU A 39 44.54 9.47 -0.94
C GLU A 39 45.85 8.67 -0.83
N GLY A 40 46.99 9.33 -1.07
CA GLY A 40 48.33 8.71 -1.01
C GLY A 40 48.88 8.15 -2.33
N THR A 41 48.09 8.13 -3.42
CA THR A 41 48.55 7.67 -4.75
C THR A 41 49.50 8.66 -5.44
N HIS A 42 49.62 9.89 -4.92
CA HIS A 42 50.32 11.03 -5.56
C HIS A 42 49.77 11.37 -6.97
N GLU A 43 48.58 10.88 -7.31
CA GLU A 43 47.90 11.24 -8.56
C GLU A 43 47.44 12.70 -8.53
N LYS A 44 47.46 13.32 -9.71
CA LYS A 44 46.97 14.68 -9.91
C LYS A 44 45.71 14.63 -10.76
N TYR A 45 44.69 15.35 -10.32
CA TYR A 45 43.40 15.43 -10.99
C TYR A 45 43.19 16.80 -11.60
N VAL A 46 42.51 16.83 -12.74
CA VAL A 46 41.99 18.05 -13.36
C VAL A 46 40.49 17.91 -13.45
N ALA A 47 39.76 18.75 -12.72
CA ALA A 47 38.31 18.83 -12.79
C ALA A 47 37.90 20.02 -13.66
N PHE A 48 36.92 19.80 -14.52
CA PHE A 48 36.34 20.83 -15.36
C PHE A 48 34.85 20.59 -15.52
N THR A 49 34.12 21.66 -15.87
CA THR A 49 32.68 21.65 -16.12
C THR A 49 32.37 22.34 -17.45
N PHE A 50 31.14 22.21 -17.91
CA PHE A 50 30.61 22.88 -19.09
C PHE A 50 29.91 24.17 -18.68
N LYS A 51 30.16 25.26 -19.41
CA LYS A 51 29.51 26.56 -19.15
C LYS A 51 28.04 26.60 -19.56
N HIS A 52 27.64 25.67 -20.40
CA HIS A 52 26.29 25.55 -20.95
C HIS A 52 25.80 24.11 -20.78
N ASP A 53 24.48 23.97 -20.70
CA ASP A 53 23.85 22.65 -20.62
C ASP A 53 24.20 21.83 -21.87
N LEU A 54 24.60 20.59 -21.62
CA LEU A 54 24.83 19.62 -22.69
C LEU A 54 23.50 19.25 -23.36
N LEU A 55 23.55 18.94 -24.65
CA LEU A 55 22.41 18.32 -25.34
C LEU A 55 22.02 17.03 -24.63
N LYS A 56 20.71 16.82 -24.46
CA LYS A 56 20.11 15.61 -23.88
C LYS A 56 20.25 14.42 -24.82
N ALA A 57 20.13 13.20 -24.28
CA ALA A 57 20.21 11.94 -25.03
C ALA A 57 21.42 11.87 -26.01
N THR A 58 22.56 12.46 -25.64
CA THR A 58 23.70 12.63 -26.54
C THR A 58 24.93 11.97 -25.93
N GLN A 59 25.65 11.19 -26.74
CA GLN A 59 26.93 10.62 -26.35
C GLN A 59 28.06 11.63 -26.60
N TYR A 60 28.87 11.85 -25.58
CA TYR A 60 30.06 12.69 -25.61
C TYR A 60 31.29 11.85 -25.40
N THR A 61 32.36 12.17 -26.12
CA THR A 61 33.68 11.58 -25.92
C THR A 61 34.67 12.67 -25.58
N ILE A 62 35.27 12.56 -24.40
CA ILE A 62 36.40 13.38 -23.96
C ILE A 62 37.66 12.72 -24.49
N GLN A 63 38.54 13.52 -25.10
CA GLN A 63 39.80 13.06 -25.68
C GLN A 63 40.96 13.96 -25.26
N VAL A 64 42.09 13.33 -24.93
CA VAL A 64 43.40 13.94 -24.81
C VAL A 64 44.27 13.33 -25.91
N PRO A 65 44.56 14.07 -27.00
CA PRO A 65 45.29 13.54 -28.14
C PRO A 65 46.71 13.10 -27.78
N ILE A 66 47.27 12.22 -28.60
CA ILE A 66 48.71 11.91 -28.60
C ILE A 66 49.54 13.19 -28.83
N GLY A 67 50.67 13.31 -28.15
CA GLY A 67 51.58 14.45 -28.27
C GLY A 67 51.16 15.69 -27.47
N CYS A 68 50.14 15.60 -26.61
CA CYS A 68 49.68 16.69 -25.76
C CYS A 68 50.80 17.10 -24.77
N PRO A 69 51.19 18.39 -24.73
CA PRO A 69 52.21 18.88 -23.81
C PRO A 69 51.66 19.03 -22.38
N SER A 70 52.56 18.95 -21.39
CA SER A 70 52.27 19.26 -19.98
C SER A 70 52.88 20.60 -19.58
N ALA A 71 52.23 21.33 -18.68
CA ALA A 71 52.81 22.52 -18.05
C ALA A 71 53.88 22.16 -17.00
N GLU A 72 53.94 20.88 -16.58
CA GLU A 72 54.82 20.43 -15.50
C GLU A 72 56.16 19.88 -16.00
N GLY A 73 56.32 19.62 -17.31
CA GLY A 73 57.55 19.04 -17.84
C GLY A 73 57.53 18.79 -19.35
N PRO A 74 58.66 18.35 -19.94
CA PRO A 74 58.85 18.23 -21.39
C PRO A 74 58.18 17.00 -22.01
N LEU A 75 57.72 16.05 -21.18
CA LEU A 75 57.11 14.81 -21.64
C LEU A 75 55.71 15.09 -22.22
N LYS A 76 55.41 14.41 -23.33
CA LYS A 76 54.13 14.48 -24.03
C LYS A 76 53.39 13.15 -23.89
N THR A 77 52.07 13.17 -24.04
CA THR A 77 51.27 11.94 -24.10
C THR A 77 51.75 11.04 -25.25
N THR A 78 51.96 9.75 -24.97
CA THR A 78 52.46 8.76 -25.94
C THR A 78 51.35 8.01 -26.67
N SER A 79 50.11 8.15 -26.20
CA SER A 79 48.90 7.61 -26.78
C SER A 79 47.74 8.58 -26.55
N GLU A 80 46.69 8.46 -27.36
CA GLU A 80 45.43 9.13 -27.06
C GLU A 80 44.79 8.50 -25.83
N TRP A 81 44.26 9.35 -24.94
CA TRP A 81 43.37 8.93 -23.87
C TRP A 81 41.96 9.40 -24.20
N SER A 82 40.97 8.55 -24.00
CA SER A 82 39.58 8.91 -24.21
C SER A 82 38.64 8.27 -23.20
N ALA A 83 37.55 8.95 -22.92
CA ALA A 83 36.45 8.46 -22.08
C ALA A 83 35.13 8.97 -22.66
N SER A 84 34.09 8.14 -22.63
CA SER A 84 32.76 8.50 -23.15
C SER A 84 31.70 8.43 -22.08
N PHE A 85 30.72 9.32 -22.18
CA PHE A 85 29.51 9.32 -21.35
C PHE A 85 28.31 9.69 -22.22
N GLN A 86 27.09 9.43 -21.72
CA GLN A 86 25.86 9.79 -22.39
C GLN A 86 25.00 10.62 -21.43
N THR A 87 24.45 11.73 -21.92
CA THR A 87 23.49 12.53 -21.16
C THR A 87 22.12 11.84 -21.11
N TYR A 88 21.38 12.09 -20.04
CA TYR A 88 20.07 11.49 -19.83
C TYR A 88 19.07 11.84 -20.94
N GLU A 89 18.16 10.91 -21.22
CA GLU A 89 17.04 11.18 -22.11
C GLU A 89 16.10 12.23 -21.49
N PRO A 90 15.39 13.03 -22.31
CA PRO A 90 14.32 13.89 -21.82
C PRO A 90 13.26 13.05 -21.08
N LEU A 91 12.70 13.59 -19.99
CA LEU A 91 11.64 12.91 -19.23
C LEU A 91 10.39 12.73 -20.08
N LYS A 92 9.93 11.48 -20.21
CA LYS A 92 8.76 11.06 -21.01
C LYS A 92 7.94 10.02 -20.26
N ILE A 93 6.64 10.03 -20.52
CA ILE A 93 5.74 8.92 -20.19
C ILE A 93 5.93 7.87 -21.29
N ILE A 94 6.34 6.67 -20.89
CA ILE A 94 6.60 5.55 -21.80
C ILE A 94 5.48 4.52 -21.81
N ASP A 95 4.66 4.49 -20.75
CA ASP A 95 3.50 3.63 -20.66
C ASP A 95 2.49 4.15 -19.63
N TRP A 96 1.27 3.64 -19.70
CA TRP A 96 0.23 3.86 -18.71
C TRP A 96 -0.70 2.64 -18.63
N CYS A 97 -1.40 2.48 -17.52
CA CYS A 97 -2.35 1.38 -17.34
C CYS A 97 -3.64 1.91 -16.69
N PRO A 98 -4.83 1.53 -17.17
CA PRO A 98 -5.09 0.73 -18.39
C PRO A 98 -4.71 1.46 -19.67
N ASN A 99 -4.28 0.70 -20.69
CA ASN A 99 -4.00 1.20 -22.03
C ASN A 99 -4.74 0.35 -23.05
N ILE A 100 -5.57 0.98 -23.88
CA ILE A 100 -6.42 0.31 -24.88
C ILE A 100 -5.64 -0.57 -25.86
N LYS A 101 -4.34 -0.29 -26.05
CA LYS A 101 -3.45 -1.10 -26.91
C LYS A 101 -3.07 -2.44 -26.28
N ASN A 102 -3.28 -2.62 -24.98
CA ASN A 102 -3.09 -3.89 -24.29
C ASN A 102 -4.42 -4.63 -24.19
N THR A 103 -4.63 -5.67 -25.00
CA THR A 103 -5.90 -6.41 -25.07
C THR A 103 -6.28 -7.16 -23.79
N TRP A 104 -5.34 -7.38 -22.88
CA TRP A 104 -5.60 -7.97 -21.56
C TRP A 104 -6.01 -6.93 -20.51
N GLN A 105 -5.86 -5.64 -20.81
CA GLN A 105 -6.09 -4.51 -19.91
C GLN A 105 -6.91 -3.40 -20.59
N SER A 106 -7.53 -3.69 -21.72
CA SER A 106 -8.32 -2.75 -22.52
C SER A 106 -9.69 -2.46 -21.89
N SER A 107 -10.08 -3.20 -20.85
CA SER A 107 -11.34 -3.04 -20.13
C SER A 107 -11.12 -3.26 -18.63
N LEU A 108 -11.34 -2.22 -17.82
CA LEU A 108 -11.30 -2.29 -16.36
C LEU A 108 -12.62 -1.85 -15.75
N ALA A 109 -12.94 -2.46 -14.61
CA ALA A 109 -14.07 -2.09 -13.78
C ALA A 109 -13.90 -0.70 -13.15
N PRO A 110 -15.00 -0.03 -12.80
CA PRO A 110 -15.00 1.13 -11.92
C PRO A 110 -14.09 0.96 -10.69
N GLY A 111 -13.33 2.00 -10.35
CA GLY A 111 -12.48 2.03 -9.15
C GLY A 111 -11.15 1.28 -9.24
N HIS A 112 -10.84 0.59 -10.35
CA HIS A 112 -9.51 0.03 -10.57
C HIS A 112 -8.45 1.14 -10.62
N SER A 113 -7.28 0.88 -10.03
CA SER A 113 -6.16 1.81 -10.02
C SER A 113 -5.64 2.09 -11.43
N TRP A 114 -5.22 3.33 -11.68
CA TRP A 114 -4.53 3.71 -12.90
C TRP A 114 -3.05 3.92 -12.62
N SER A 115 -2.18 3.89 -13.63
CA SER A 115 -0.77 4.22 -13.43
C SER A 115 -0.13 4.84 -14.67
N LEU A 116 0.95 5.59 -14.43
CA LEU A 116 1.86 6.12 -15.44
C LEU A 116 3.26 5.58 -15.17
N THR A 117 3.99 5.23 -16.24
CA THR A 117 5.38 4.78 -16.20
C THR A 117 6.27 5.72 -16.99
N PHE A 118 7.41 6.09 -16.42
CA PHE A 118 8.34 7.08 -16.97
C PHE A 118 9.69 6.46 -17.38
N ASN A 119 10.40 7.12 -18.30
CA ASN A 119 11.74 6.69 -18.73
C ASN A 119 12.84 7.01 -17.71
N ASN A 120 12.63 7.98 -16.81
CA ASN A 120 13.58 8.41 -15.78
C ASN A 120 12.93 8.37 -14.40
N SER A 121 13.75 8.23 -13.35
CA SER A 121 13.34 8.32 -11.95
C SER A 121 12.82 9.71 -11.61
N LEU A 122 11.65 9.79 -10.98
CA LEU A 122 10.99 11.04 -10.64
C LEU A 122 11.52 11.65 -9.34
N ASP A 123 11.53 12.98 -9.26
CA ASP A 123 11.72 13.68 -8.00
C ASP A 123 10.40 13.70 -7.22
N HIS A 124 10.24 12.72 -6.32
CA HIS A 124 9.04 12.54 -5.52
C HIS A 124 8.69 13.76 -4.65
N SER A 125 9.66 14.62 -4.32
CA SER A 125 9.40 15.84 -3.54
C SER A 125 8.54 16.85 -4.30
N THR A 126 8.51 16.76 -5.63
CA THR A 126 7.72 17.64 -6.50
C THR A 126 6.30 17.11 -6.76
N ILE A 127 6.05 15.82 -6.51
CA ILE A 127 4.81 15.14 -6.87
C ILE A 127 3.70 15.50 -5.88
N ASN A 128 2.61 16.07 -6.40
CA ASN A 128 1.42 16.35 -5.61
C ASN A 128 0.15 16.19 -6.47
N LYS A 129 -1.01 16.07 -5.80
CA LYS A 129 -2.31 15.84 -6.45
C LYS A 129 -2.66 16.89 -7.50
N SER A 130 -2.27 18.15 -7.31
CA SER A 130 -2.64 19.25 -8.22
C SER A 130 -1.92 19.22 -9.57
N LEU A 131 -0.94 18.32 -9.76
CA LEU A 131 -0.27 18.10 -11.04
C LEU A 131 -1.11 17.30 -12.02
N PHE A 132 -2.07 16.51 -11.52
CA PHE A 132 -2.86 15.55 -12.29
C PHE A 132 -4.34 15.90 -12.15
N ASN A 133 -4.92 16.37 -13.25
CA ASN A 133 -6.35 16.63 -13.33
C ASN A 133 -6.98 15.64 -14.29
N PHE A 134 -8.19 15.18 -13.96
CA PHE A 134 -8.94 14.26 -14.80
C PHE A 134 -10.23 14.91 -15.27
N GLU A 135 -10.60 14.65 -16.52
CA GLU A 135 -11.87 15.08 -17.09
C GLU A 135 -12.64 13.85 -17.62
N PRO A 136 -13.83 13.53 -17.07
CA PRO A 136 -14.53 14.24 -15.99
C PRO A 136 -13.82 14.11 -14.62
N ASP A 137 -14.18 14.96 -13.66
CA ASP A 137 -13.50 15.02 -12.35
C ASP A 137 -13.63 13.70 -11.55
N VAL A 138 -12.61 13.43 -10.74
CA VAL A 138 -12.50 12.24 -9.86
C VAL A 138 -12.47 12.70 -8.41
N ASN A 139 -13.65 12.67 -7.77
CA ASN A 139 -13.85 13.22 -6.42
C ASN A 139 -12.87 12.67 -5.36
N SER A 140 -12.45 11.40 -5.45
CA SER A 140 -11.59 10.74 -4.47
C SER A 140 -10.28 10.23 -5.06
N LEU A 141 -9.60 11.04 -5.87
CA LEU A 141 -8.29 10.68 -6.42
C LEU A 141 -7.22 10.63 -5.31
N GLY A 142 -6.65 9.45 -5.09
CA GLY A 142 -5.42 9.22 -4.31
C GLY A 142 -4.23 9.02 -5.23
N ILE A 143 -3.05 9.47 -4.81
CA ILE A 143 -1.79 9.28 -5.54
C ILE A 143 -0.82 8.53 -4.64
N GLU A 144 -0.24 7.47 -5.18
CA GLU A 144 0.83 6.72 -4.54
C GLU A 144 2.07 6.69 -5.44
N HIS A 145 3.21 6.84 -4.79
CA HIS A 145 4.53 6.54 -5.34
C HIS A 145 5.25 5.68 -4.29
N THR A 146 5.69 4.48 -4.68
CA THR A 146 6.28 3.52 -3.74
C THR A 146 7.79 3.70 -3.66
N GLN A 147 8.37 3.66 -2.45
CA GLN A 147 9.82 3.58 -2.31
C GLN A 147 10.33 2.29 -2.98
N GLY A 148 11.17 2.44 -4.01
CA GLY A 148 11.69 1.33 -4.83
C GLY A 148 11.07 1.21 -6.22
N ASN A 149 10.05 2.01 -6.54
CA ASN A 149 9.52 2.16 -7.89
C ASN A 149 9.36 3.66 -8.22
N ASP A 150 10.50 4.32 -8.37
CA ASP A 150 10.64 5.76 -8.59
C ASP A 150 10.26 6.24 -10.01
N ARG A 151 9.88 5.31 -10.87
CA ARG A 151 9.49 5.56 -12.27
C ARG A 151 8.00 5.37 -12.52
N GLN A 152 7.21 5.15 -11.46
CA GLN A 152 5.78 4.89 -11.58
C GLN A 152 4.98 5.78 -10.63
N ILE A 153 3.84 6.27 -11.12
CA ILE A 153 2.81 6.90 -10.31
C ILE A 153 1.54 6.07 -10.41
N THR A 154 0.94 5.72 -9.27
CA THR A 154 -0.33 5.00 -9.19
C THR A 154 -1.43 5.93 -8.69
N PHE A 155 -2.60 5.86 -9.33
CA PHE A 155 -3.79 6.63 -9.00
C PHE A 155 -4.89 5.70 -8.47
N TYR A 156 -5.31 5.92 -7.23
CA TYR A 156 -6.53 5.32 -6.68
C TYR A 156 -7.70 6.25 -6.97
N ASN A 157 -8.81 5.70 -7.46
CA ASN A 157 -9.92 6.51 -7.94
C ASN A 157 -11.27 5.85 -7.62
N ASN A 158 -12.33 6.63 -7.76
CA ASN A 158 -13.72 6.18 -7.71
C ASN A 158 -14.40 6.44 -9.07
N SER A 159 -13.72 6.02 -10.16
CA SER A 159 -14.21 6.21 -11.53
C SER A 159 -15.55 5.54 -11.77
N LYS A 160 -16.35 6.10 -12.69
CA LYS A 160 -17.66 5.57 -13.05
C LYS A 160 -17.57 4.66 -14.28
N ALA A 161 -18.46 3.68 -14.34
CA ALA A 161 -18.61 2.82 -15.52
C ALA A 161 -18.96 3.64 -16.77
N ASN A 162 -18.66 3.09 -17.95
CA ASN A 162 -18.96 3.70 -19.25
C ASN A 162 -18.49 5.16 -19.38
N THR A 163 -17.33 5.47 -18.79
CA THR A 163 -16.78 6.82 -18.75
C THR A 163 -15.34 6.80 -19.24
N ILE A 164 -14.97 7.77 -20.08
CA ILE A 164 -13.59 7.97 -20.51
C ILE A 164 -13.03 9.13 -19.71
N TYR A 165 -11.96 8.89 -18.96
CA TYR A 165 -11.25 9.90 -18.19
C TYR A 165 -10.00 10.34 -18.95
N THR A 166 -9.91 11.64 -19.24
CA THR A 166 -8.75 12.25 -19.89
C THR A 166 -7.85 12.88 -18.84
N LEU A 167 -6.57 12.54 -18.86
CA LEU A 167 -5.57 13.07 -17.93
C LEU A 167 -4.90 14.33 -18.50
N LEU A 168 -4.92 15.40 -17.71
CA LEU A 168 -4.21 16.65 -17.95
C LEU A 168 -3.07 16.78 -16.94
N ILE A 169 -1.84 16.94 -17.43
CA ILE A 169 -0.62 16.97 -16.62
C ILE A 169 0.01 18.35 -16.69
N LYS A 170 0.35 18.94 -15.53
CA LYS A 170 1.16 20.16 -15.45
C LYS A 170 2.64 19.84 -15.69
N SER A 171 3.00 19.60 -16.95
CA SER A 171 4.33 19.13 -17.39
C SER A 171 5.51 19.93 -16.83
N ALA A 172 5.40 21.26 -16.78
CA ALA A 172 6.47 22.16 -16.30
C ALA A 172 6.79 22.00 -14.80
N SER A 173 5.91 21.38 -14.02
CA SER A 173 6.08 21.18 -12.57
C SER A 173 6.47 19.76 -12.19
N LEU A 174 6.32 18.79 -13.10
CA LEU A 174 6.74 17.41 -12.88
C LEU A 174 8.20 17.25 -13.30
N LYS A 175 9.06 16.82 -12.36
CA LYS A 175 10.51 16.72 -12.58
C LYS A 175 11.06 15.31 -12.34
N ASP A 176 12.13 14.99 -13.04
CA ASP A 176 13.00 13.85 -12.71
C ASP A 176 14.08 14.23 -11.68
N ILE A 177 14.80 13.24 -11.16
CA ILE A 177 15.91 13.44 -10.21
C ILE A 177 17.09 14.24 -10.80
N HIS A 178 17.11 14.46 -12.11
CA HIS A 178 18.09 15.29 -12.82
C HIS A 178 17.58 16.72 -13.07
N GLY A 179 16.38 17.05 -12.56
CA GLY A 179 15.76 18.36 -12.70
C GLY A 179 15.06 18.62 -14.03
N GLN A 180 14.98 17.62 -14.91
CA GLN A 180 14.32 17.75 -16.22
C GLN A 180 12.80 17.72 -16.05
N THR A 181 12.09 18.59 -16.77
CA THR A 181 10.63 18.58 -16.85
C THR A 181 10.12 17.60 -17.89
N LEU A 182 8.86 17.18 -17.77
CA LEU A 182 8.18 16.33 -18.75
C LEU A 182 8.18 17.01 -20.13
N GLU A 183 8.72 16.33 -21.15
CA GLU A 183 8.92 16.88 -22.49
C GLU A 183 7.61 17.22 -23.21
N HIS A 184 6.58 16.42 -22.99
CA HIS A 184 5.25 16.58 -23.59
C HIS A 184 4.16 16.51 -22.54
N ASP A 185 3.24 17.47 -22.55
CA ASP A 185 2.07 17.49 -21.67
C ASP A 185 0.93 16.60 -22.16
N HIS A 186 1.13 15.90 -23.28
CA HIS A 186 0.12 15.07 -23.95
C HIS A 186 -1.14 15.83 -24.40
N SER A 187 -1.08 17.17 -24.56
CA SER A 187 -2.24 17.97 -25.01
C SER A 187 -2.75 17.56 -26.40
N ASP A 188 -1.87 17.31 -27.37
CA ASP A 188 -2.24 16.87 -28.74
C ASP A 188 -2.70 15.40 -28.82
N LYS A 189 -2.21 14.56 -27.90
CA LYS A 189 -2.52 13.13 -27.82
C LYS A 189 -2.77 12.76 -26.36
N PRO A 190 -3.98 13.08 -25.86
CA PRO A 190 -4.31 12.92 -24.45
C PRO A 190 -4.20 11.47 -23.99
N ILE A 191 -3.73 11.29 -22.76
CA ILE A 191 -3.79 10.00 -22.09
C ILE A 191 -5.22 9.79 -21.61
N GLN A 192 -5.84 8.71 -22.08
CA GLN A 192 -7.23 8.38 -21.79
C GLN A 192 -7.34 7.02 -21.10
N PHE A 193 -8.13 7.00 -20.04
CA PHE A 193 -8.49 5.79 -19.30
C PHE A 193 -9.95 5.46 -19.60
N HIS A 194 -10.16 4.36 -20.33
CA HIS A 194 -11.48 3.90 -20.73
C HIS A 194 -12.03 2.96 -19.66
N VAL A 195 -13.03 3.43 -18.92
CA VAL A 195 -13.76 2.61 -17.96
C VAL A 195 -14.99 2.08 -18.68
N HIS A 196 -14.98 0.78 -18.96
CA HIS A 196 -16.05 0.12 -19.70
C HIS A 196 -17.23 -0.22 -18.78
N ASP A 197 -18.21 -0.94 -19.32
CA ASP A 197 -19.34 -1.43 -18.54
C ASP A 197 -18.83 -2.14 -17.30
N SER A 198 -19.48 -1.86 -16.16
CA SER A 198 -19.15 -2.54 -14.91
C SER A 198 -19.23 -4.05 -15.18
N PRO A 199 -18.25 -4.86 -14.72
CA PRO A 199 -18.41 -6.31 -14.74
C PRO A 199 -19.77 -6.71 -14.13
N PRO A 200 -20.26 -7.95 -14.36
CA PRO A 200 -21.48 -8.39 -13.71
C PRO A 200 -21.38 -8.10 -12.21
N LEU A 201 -22.49 -7.71 -11.60
CA LEU A 201 -22.50 -7.24 -10.22
C LEU A 201 -21.70 -8.23 -9.34
N ILE A 202 -20.65 -7.75 -8.67
CA ILE A 202 -19.86 -8.58 -7.77
C ILE A 202 -20.43 -8.40 -6.37
N GLY A 203 -20.88 -9.49 -5.77
CA GLY A 203 -21.38 -9.50 -4.40
C GLY A 203 -20.28 -9.87 -3.42
N ASN A 204 -20.23 -9.21 -2.27
CA ASN A 204 -19.32 -9.61 -1.19
C ASN A 204 -19.98 -9.45 0.19
N ILE A 205 -19.74 -10.41 1.08
CA ILE A 205 -19.90 -10.23 2.52
C ILE A 205 -18.55 -10.41 3.22
N SER A 206 -18.24 -9.50 4.14
CA SER A 206 -17.06 -9.61 4.99
C SER A 206 -17.41 -9.29 6.43
N GLY A 207 -16.83 -10.04 7.34
CA GLY A 207 -17.05 -9.96 8.76
C GLY A 207 -16.13 -10.94 9.47
N ALA A 208 -15.99 -10.78 10.77
CA ALA A 208 -15.09 -11.63 11.53
C ALA A 208 -15.66 -13.06 11.64
N THR A 209 -14.89 -14.05 11.18
CA THR A 209 -15.23 -15.48 11.25
C THR A 209 -14.44 -16.15 12.37
N GLY A 210 -14.82 -17.37 12.75
CA GLY A 210 -14.12 -18.11 13.79
C GLY A 210 -14.75 -17.96 15.18
N MET A 211 -13.95 -18.11 16.23
CA MET A 211 -14.33 -17.83 17.62
C MET A 211 -13.95 -16.39 17.97
N ILE A 212 -14.93 -15.58 18.39
CA ILE A 212 -14.73 -14.20 18.82
C ILE A 212 -15.24 -14.03 20.23
N THR A 213 -14.40 -13.48 21.10
CA THR A 213 -14.84 -12.99 22.41
C THR A 213 -15.14 -11.50 22.29
N MET A 214 -16.36 -11.08 22.63
CA MET A 214 -16.75 -9.67 22.59
C MET A 214 -16.09 -8.87 23.71
N ASP A 215 -15.85 -7.59 23.45
CA ASP A 215 -15.43 -6.64 24.47
C ASP A 215 -16.51 -6.54 25.58
N PRO A 216 -16.18 -6.75 26.85
CA PRO A 216 -17.12 -6.56 27.96
C PRO A 216 -17.78 -5.17 27.99
N GLY A 217 -17.13 -4.15 27.42
CA GLY A 217 -17.64 -2.78 27.35
C GLY A 217 -18.85 -2.58 26.44
N VAL A 218 -19.14 -3.53 25.53
CA VAL A 218 -20.30 -3.44 24.62
C VAL A 218 -21.48 -4.33 25.04
N LEU A 219 -21.43 -4.97 26.22
CA LEU A 219 -22.46 -5.93 26.67
C LEU A 219 -23.83 -5.31 26.95
N ASP A 220 -23.92 -3.99 27.11
CA ASP A 220 -25.20 -3.30 27.24
C ASP A 220 -25.98 -3.31 25.91
N GLU A 221 -25.29 -3.21 24.78
CA GLU A 221 -25.84 -3.23 23.42
C GLU A 221 -24.94 -4.04 22.46
N PRO A 222 -24.81 -5.36 22.66
CA PRO A 222 -23.89 -6.17 21.86
C PRO A 222 -24.42 -6.28 20.43
N PHE A 223 -23.52 -6.12 19.46
CA PHE A 223 -23.82 -6.26 18.04
C PHE A 223 -22.70 -6.97 17.30
N TYR A 224 -23.04 -7.60 16.17
CA TYR A 224 -22.07 -8.14 15.23
C TYR A 224 -22.01 -7.24 13.98
N PRO A 225 -20.84 -6.65 13.66
CA PRO A 225 -20.67 -5.85 12.45
C PRO A 225 -20.46 -6.74 11.23
N LEU A 226 -21.13 -6.39 10.14
CA LEU A 226 -21.05 -7.06 8.85
C LEU A 226 -20.88 -6.01 7.76
N MET A 227 -19.87 -6.14 6.93
CA MET A 227 -19.75 -5.35 5.70
C MET A 227 -20.38 -6.12 4.55
N VAL A 228 -21.28 -5.46 3.82
CA VAL A 228 -21.99 -6.01 2.67
C VAL A 228 -21.74 -5.14 1.45
N TYR A 229 -21.47 -5.78 0.33
CA TYR A 229 -21.28 -5.16 -0.97
C TYR A 229 -22.24 -5.82 -1.97
N ASN A 230 -23.10 -5.03 -2.61
CA ASN A 230 -24.01 -5.42 -3.69
C ASN A 230 -25.07 -6.51 -3.45
N TYR A 231 -24.95 -7.39 -2.45
CA TYR A 231 -26.02 -8.35 -2.16
C TYR A 231 -27.27 -7.64 -1.67
N SER A 232 -28.43 -7.94 -2.26
CA SER A 232 -29.73 -7.35 -1.94
C SER A 232 -30.36 -7.94 -0.67
N GLU A 233 -30.12 -9.23 -0.42
CA GLU A 233 -30.73 -9.99 0.67
C GLU A 233 -29.76 -11.07 1.20
N LEU A 234 -29.76 -11.28 2.52
CA LEU A 234 -28.96 -12.28 3.21
C LEU A 234 -29.84 -13.17 4.09
N THR A 235 -29.51 -14.46 4.19
CA THR A 235 -30.06 -15.36 5.20
C THR A 235 -29.24 -15.22 6.49
N LEU A 236 -29.90 -14.88 7.60
CA LEU A 236 -29.30 -14.78 8.93
C LEU A 236 -29.85 -15.89 9.83
N ARG A 237 -28.94 -16.72 10.34
CA ARG A 237 -29.24 -17.74 11.35
C ARG A 237 -28.51 -17.46 12.65
N ILE A 238 -29.22 -17.52 13.78
CA ILE A 238 -28.65 -17.32 15.11
C ILE A 238 -29.07 -18.49 16.00
N HIS A 239 -28.08 -19.19 16.54
CA HIS A 239 -28.28 -20.29 17.49
C HIS A 239 -27.67 -19.95 18.84
N ARG A 240 -28.41 -20.18 19.92
CA ARG A 240 -27.86 -20.12 21.28
C ARG A 240 -27.19 -21.44 21.62
N VAL A 241 -25.91 -21.37 21.93
CA VAL A 241 -25.06 -22.54 22.18
C VAL A 241 -24.48 -22.53 23.59
N LYS A 242 -23.89 -23.67 23.96
CA LYS A 242 -23.15 -23.85 25.20
C LYS A 242 -21.71 -24.25 24.86
N PRO A 243 -20.74 -24.07 25.78
CA PRO A 243 -19.35 -24.43 25.55
C PRO A 243 -19.16 -25.87 25.05
N GLU A 244 -19.99 -26.80 25.51
CA GLU A 244 -19.90 -28.23 25.15
C GLU A 244 -20.29 -28.49 23.69
N HIS A 245 -20.96 -27.54 23.03
CA HIS A 245 -21.26 -27.64 21.61
C HIS A 245 -20.06 -27.23 20.73
N TYR A 246 -19.00 -26.63 21.31
CA TYR A 246 -17.85 -26.18 20.52
C TYR A 246 -17.06 -27.39 20.03
N HIS A 247 -16.97 -27.55 18.72
CA HIS A 247 -16.39 -28.74 18.09
C HIS A 247 -15.63 -28.38 16.81
N PRO A 248 -14.52 -29.07 16.49
CA PRO A 248 -13.73 -28.82 15.27
C PRO A 248 -14.49 -28.89 13.94
N ASN A 249 -15.60 -29.63 13.91
CA ASN A 249 -16.44 -29.80 12.72
C ASN A 249 -17.45 -28.65 12.53
N LEU A 250 -17.44 -27.63 13.39
CA LEU A 250 -18.32 -26.48 13.22
C LEU A 250 -17.79 -25.52 12.15
N PRO A 251 -18.70 -24.82 11.43
CA PRO A 251 -18.30 -23.87 10.39
C PRO A 251 -17.49 -22.70 10.95
N CYS A 252 -17.74 -22.34 12.21
CA CYS A 252 -17.02 -21.28 12.93
C CYS A 252 -15.71 -21.76 13.58
N PHE A 253 -15.29 -23.01 13.39
CA PHE A 253 -14.00 -23.48 13.92
C PHE A 253 -12.83 -23.12 13.00
N ASN A 254 -13.03 -23.16 11.68
CA ASN A 254 -12.01 -22.82 10.70
C ASN A 254 -12.38 -21.51 10.00
N SER A 255 -11.62 -20.45 10.27
CA SER A 255 -11.81 -19.12 9.66
C SER A 255 -11.66 -19.11 8.13
N TYR A 256 -11.11 -20.18 7.54
CA TYR A 256 -10.85 -20.34 6.11
C TYR A 256 -11.63 -21.48 5.44
N SER A 257 -12.63 -22.08 6.10
CA SER A 257 -13.44 -23.11 5.44
C SER A 257 -14.36 -22.49 4.40
N TYR A 258 -13.93 -22.49 3.14
CA TYR A 258 -14.83 -22.37 1.99
C TYR A 258 -15.67 -23.66 1.93
N ILE A 259 -16.81 -23.66 2.61
CA ILE A 259 -17.64 -24.86 2.75
C ILE A 259 -18.33 -25.10 1.40
N SER A 260 -17.93 -26.19 0.73
CA SER A 260 -18.70 -26.70 -0.40
C SER A 260 -20.11 -27.06 0.10
N GLU A 261 -21.15 -26.83 -0.71
CA GLU A 261 -22.57 -27.10 -0.40
C GLU A 261 -22.91 -28.59 -0.05
N ARG A 262 -21.89 -29.43 0.20
CA ARG A 262 -21.99 -30.88 0.32
C ARG A 262 -22.04 -31.43 1.74
N GLU A 263 -21.92 -30.61 2.78
CA GLU A 263 -21.84 -31.15 4.14
C GLU A 263 -23.15 -30.99 4.92
N GLU A 264 -23.79 -32.12 5.24
CA GLU A 264 -25.05 -32.22 5.99
C GLU A 264 -25.04 -31.49 7.35
N TRP A 265 -23.84 -31.26 7.93
CA TRP A 265 -23.70 -30.59 9.22
C TRP A 265 -23.96 -29.07 9.13
N TYR A 266 -23.81 -28.43 7.96
CA TYR A 266 -24.11 -26.99 7.78
C TYR A 266 -25.61 -26.67 8.01
N ASN A 267 -26.46 -27.66 7.75
CA ASN A 267 -27.91 -27.56 7.97
C ASN A 267 -28.30 -27.88 9.42
N LYS A 268 -27.37 -28.37 10.26
CA LYS A 268 -27.65 -28.81 11.64
C LYS A 268 -26.70 -28.13 12.62
N LEU A 269 -26.88 -26.82 12.79
CA LEU A 269 -26.17 -26.06 13.82
C LEU A 269 -26.61 -26.54 15.22
N PRO A 270 -25.68 -26.65 16.19
CA PRO A 270 -26.02 -27.11 17.53
C PRO A 270 -26.78 -26.03 18.32
N GLY A 271 -27.38 -26.44 19.43
CA GLY A 271 -28.08 -25.53 20.34
C GLY A 271 -29.51 -25.19 19.91
N GLU A 272 -30.03 -24.10 20.47
CA GLU A 272 -31.39 -23.62 20.26
C GLU A 272 -31.40 -22.62 19.10
N GLU A 273 -32.15 -22.89 18.03
CA GLU A 273 -32.37 -21.92 16.95
C GLU A 273 -33.25 -20.77 17.45
N LEU A 274 -32.74 -19.54 17.37
CA LEU A 274 -33.45 -18.34 17.81
C LEU A 274 -33.89 -17.44 16.66
N LEU A 275 -33.20 -17.52 15.52
CA LEU A 275 -33.51 -16.75 14.32
C LEU A 275 -33.09 -17.54 13.09
N ASN A 276 -33.94 -17.51 12.06
CA ASN A 276 -33.66 -18.00 10.72
C ASN A 276 -34.51 -17.20 9.73
N GLU A 277 -33.99 -16.05 9.31
CA GLU A 277 -34.76 -15.08 8.53
C GLU A 277 -33.92 -14.50 7.39
N VAL A 278 -34.61 -14.01 6.36
CA VAL A 278 -34.00 -13.22 5.29
C VAL A 278 -34.04 -11.75 5.68
N ILE A 279 -32.88 -11.11 5.68
CA ILE A 279 -32.74 -9.67 5.93
C ILE A 279 -32.46 -8.93 4.61
N LEU A 280 -33.11 -7.78 4.43
CA LEU A 280 -32.82 -6.87 3.33
C LEU A 280 -31.62 -6.01 3.70
N THR A 281 -30.64 -5.94 2.79
CA THR A 281 -29.41 -5.17 3.03
C THR A 281 -29.63 -3.69 2.75
N ASN A 282 -30.49 -3.37 1.78
CA ASN A 282 -30.66 -2.03 1.20
C ASN A 282 -29.29 -1.41 0.86
N CYS A 283 -28.37 -2.22 0.31
CA CYS A 283 -27.10 -1.72 -0.21
C CYS A 283 -27.36 -0.96 -1.50
N GLU A 284 -26.77 0.23 -1.61
CA GLU A 284 -26.68 0.93 -2.89
C GLU A 284 -25.72 0.17 -3.80
N ARG A 285 -25.94 0.30 -5.11
CA ARG A 285 -25.10 -0.37 -6.10
C ARG A 285 -23.67 0.17 -6.04
N ASP A 286 -22.71 -0.76 -6.01
CA ASP A 286 -21.27 -0.53 -5.99
C ASP A 286 -20.80 0.31 -4.79
N GLU A 287 -21.57 0.30 -3.69
CA GLU A 287 -21.22 0.96 -2.43
C GLU A 287 -21.23 -0.03 -1.25
N PRO A 288 -20.14 -0.11 -0.47
CA PRO A 288 -20.09 -0.97 0.70
C PRO A 288 -20.95 -0.39 1.83
N LYS A 289 -21.68 -1.25 2.53
CA LYS A 289 -22.54 -0.88 3.64
C LYS A 289 -22.24 -1.72 4.87
N GLU A 290 -22.06 -1.06 6.02
CA GLU A 290 -22.01 -1.72 7.32
C GLU A 290 -23.45 -2.01 7.80
N ILE A 291 -23.72 -3.27 8.13
CA ILE A 291 -24.92 -3.73 8.82
C ILE A 291 -24.52 -4.16 10.23
N ARG A 292 -25.26 -3.68 11.24
CA ARG A 292 -25.07 -4.06 12.64
C ARG A 292 -26.19 -5.01 13.05
N ILE A 293 -25.85 -6.25 13.36
CA ILE A 293 -26.80 -7.26 13.81
C ILE A 293 -26.91 -7.17 15.34
N PRO A 294 -28.03 -6.70 15.90
CA PRO A 294 -28.19 -6.60 17.35
C PRO A 294 -28.29 -7.98 17.98
N LEU A 295 -27.54 -8.24 19.04
CA LEU A 295 -27.44 -9.57 19.65
C LEU A 295 -28.17 -9.70 20.98
N LYS A 296 -28.53 -8.58 21.62
CA LYS A 296 -29.08 -8.52 22.97
C LYS A 296 -30.29 -9.44 23.16
N ALA A 297 -31.18 -9.51 22.17
CA ALA A 297 -32.39 -10.33 22.20
C ALA A 297 -32.10 -11.84 22.19
N TYR A 298 -30.93 -12.25 21.71
CA TYR A 298 -30.56 -13.65 21.55
C TYR A 298 -29.74 -14.21 22.72
N LEU A 299 -29.22 -13.34 23.58
CA LEU A 299 -28.48 -13.72 24.78
C LEU A 299 -29.41 -14.12 25.93
N LYS A 300 -28.86 -14.69 27.01
CA LYS A 300 -29.67 -15.02 28.20
C LYS A 300 -30.24 -13.74 28.79
N LYS A 301 -31.57 -13.74 28.95
CA LYS A 301 -32.34 -12.65 29.56
C LYS A 301 -31.67 -12.19 30.86
N ASP A 302 -31.54 -10.87 31.01
CA ASP A 302 -31.03 -10.16 32.20
C ASP A 302 -29.52 -10.21 32.46
N SER A 303 -28.73 -11.00 31.71
CA SER A 303 -27.29 -11.14 31.98
C SER A 303 -26.37 -10.47 30.96
N GLY A 304 -26.84 -10.28 29.71
CA GLY A 304 -26.03 -9.77 28.60
C GLY A 304 -24.87 -10.71 28.20
N VAL A 305 -24.79 -11.89 28.80
CA VAL A 305 -23.74 -12.89 28.55
C VAL A 305 -24.33 -14.15 27.92
N GLY A 306 -23.49 -14.88 27.21
CA GLY A 306 -23.90 -16.09 26.51
C GLY A 306 -22.99 -16.41 25.34
N GLN A 307 -23.32 -17.49 24.64
CA GLN A 307 -22.60 -17.91 23.45
C GLN A 307 -23.60 -18.11 22.32
N LEU A 308 -23.26 -17.57 21.15
CA LEU A 308 -24.08 -17.62 19.95
C LEU A 308 -23.25 -18.18 18.81
N ILE A 309 -23.88 -18.98 17.95
CA ILE A 309 -23.38 -19.16 16.59
C ILE A 309 -24.22 -18.25 15.69
N VAL A 310 -23.53 -17.42 14.90
CA VAL A 310 -24.16 -16.60 13.87
C VAL A 310 -23.65 -17.08 12.51
N VAL A 311 -24.59 -17.38 11.61
CA VAL A 311 -24.29 -17.77 10.23
C VAL A 311 -25.01 -16.83 9.28
N ILE A 312 -24.27 -16.28 8.33
CA ILE A 312 -24.75 -15.31 7.35
C ILE A 312 -24.30 -15.77 5.97
N GLU A 313 -25.23 -15.83 5.02
CA GLU A 313 -24.96 -16.13 3.62
C GLU A 313 -25.88 -15.32 2.71
N PRO A 314 -25.50 -15.00 1.46
CA PRO A 314 -26.44 -14.46 0.49
C PRO A 314 -27.51 -15.49 0.16
N THR A 315 -28.75 -15.03 -0.06
CA THR A 315 -29.78 -15.93 -0.59
C THR A 315 -29.36 -16.42 -1.97
N LYS A 316 -29.94 -17.54 -2.42
CA LYS A 316 -29.68 -18.02 -3.79
C LYS A 316 -29.99 -16.96 -4.84
N LYS A 317 -31.08 -16.20 -4.64
CA LYS A 317 -31.47 -15.10 -5.54
C LYS A 317 -30.41 -13.99 -5.56
N ALA A 318 -30.00 -13.46 -4.41
CA ALA A 318 -28.98 -12.41 -4.35
C ALA A 318 -27.62 -12.88 -4.87
N TRP A 319 -27.30 -14.16 -4.67
CA TRP A 319 -26.12 -14.79 -5.25
C TRP A 319 -26.18 -14.85 -6.78
N ASP A 320 -27.28 -15.35 -7.33
CA ASP A 320 -27.50 -15.51 -8.77
C ASP A 320 -27.62 -14.14 -9.48
N GLU A 321 -28.03 -13.07 -8.80
CA GLU A 321 -27.98 -11.69 -9.29
C GLU A 321 -26.53 -11.18 -9.45
N CYS A 322 -25.60 -11.70 -8.66
CA CYS A 322 -24.19 -11.29 -8.63
C CYS A 322 -23.27 -12.25 -9.42
N GLN A 323 -23.63 -12.54 -10.69
CA GLN A 323 -23.06 -13.62 -11.52
C GLN A 323 -21.53 -13.60 -11.74
N ALA A 324 -20.80 -12.52 -11.42
CA ALA A 324 -19.34 -12.43 -11.58
C ALA A 324 -18.56 -12.87 -10.33
N ASN A 325 -19.20 -13.45 -9.34
CA ASN A 325 -18.49 -14.03 -8.21
C ASN A 325 -17.63 -15.20 -8.71
N ASN A 326 -16.32 -14.97 -8.90
CA ASN A 326 -15.29 -16.00 -9.20
C ASN A 326 -15.21 -17.12 -8.14
N TRP A 327 -16.04 -17.01 -7.11
CA TRP A 327 -16.25 -17.96 -6.05
C TRP A 327 -17.02 -19.17 -6.57
N GLN A 328 -16.44 -20.37 -6.43
CA GLN A 328 -17.11 -21.62 -6.78
C GLN A 328 -18.33 -21.93 -5.89
N TYR A 329 -18.49 -21.23 -4.77
CA TYR A 329 -19.52 -21.47 -3.75
C TYR A 329 -20.02 -20.15 -3.16
N ARG A 330 -21.26 -20.15 -2.65
CA ARG A 330 -21.83 -19.02 -1.89
C ARG A 330 -20.94 -18.67 -0.71
N GLN A 331 -20.68 -17.37 -0.52
CA GLN A 331 -19.93 -16.90 0.64
C GLN A 331 -20.71 -17.17 1.92
N ILE A 332 -20.02 -17.68 2.93
CA ILE A 332 -20.61 -17.99 4.23
C ILE A 332 -19.73 -17.34 5.29
N ILE A 333 -20.33 -16.50 6.11
CA ILE A 333 -19.73 -16.06 7.36
C ILE A 333 -20.29 -16.95 8.46
N SER A 334 -19.40 -17.57 9.21
CA SER A 334 -19.78 -18.31 10.42
C SER A 334 -18.88 -17.91 11.57
N VAL A 335 -19.53 -17.53 12.67
CA VAL A 335 -18.85 -17.03 13.85
C VAL A 335 -19.46 -17.62 15.12
N TRP A 336 -18.60 -18.02 16.04
CA TRP A 336 -18.94 -18.31 17.42
C TRP A 336 -18.66 -17.07 18.25
N LEU A 337 -19.72 -16.41 18.73
CA LEU A 337 -19.64 -15.22 19.54
C LEU A 337 -19.74 -15.59 21.01
N GLN A 338 -18.73 -15.23 21.80
CA GLN A 338 -18.74 -15.34 23.24
C GLN A 338 -18.92 -13.94 23.86
N CYS A 339 -20.11 -13.68 24.40
CA CYS A 339 -20.40 -12.50 25.20
C CYS A 339 -20.14 -12.83 26.66
N THR A 340 -19.08 -12.26 27.25
CA THR A 340 -18.67 -12.54 28.63
C THR A 340 -18.13 -11.29 29.28
N ARG A 341 -18.17 -11.24 30.61
CA ARG A 341 -17.56 -10.16 31.42
C ARG A 341 -16.06 -10.37 31.65
N LEU A 342 -15.48 -11.41 31.03
CA LEU A 342 -14.08 -11.78 31.17
C LEU A 342 -13.31 -11.33 29.94
N ALA A 343 -12.27 -10.53 30.15
CA ALA A 343 -11.23 -10.27 29.16
C ALA A 343 -9.94 -10.95 29.63
N ALA A 344 -9.29 -11.70 28.75
CA ALA A 344 -8.00 -12.32 28.99
C ALA A 344 -7.07 -11.97 27.82
N ASP A 345 -5.87 -11.50 28.14
CA ASP A 345 -4.81 -11.24 27.16
C ASP A 345 -3.61 -12.13 27.52
N VAL A 346 -3.04 -12.78 26.51
CA VAL A 346 -1.95 -13.76 26.69
C VAL A 346 -0.81 -13.38 25.75
N PHE A 347 0.34 -13.03 26.34
CA PHE A 347 1.56 -12.75 25.61
C PHE A 347 2.53 -13.94 25.69
N VAL A 348 2.79 -14.58 24.55
CA VAL A 348 3.78 -15.67 24.43
C VAL A 348 5.04 -15.14 23.75
N CYS A 349 6.21 -15.39 24.37
CA CYS A 349 7.50 -15.06 23.78
C CYS A 349 8.35 -16.34 23.70
N SER A 350 8.74 -16.73 22.49
CA SER A 350 9.67 -17.83 22.23
C SER A 350 11.10 -17.28 22.18
N GLY A 351 11.82 -17.35 23.30
CA GLY A 351 13.23 -16.98 23.35
C GLY A 351 14.03 -17.94 24.22
N ILE A 352 15.20 -18.38 23.74
CA ILE A 352 16.16 -19.25 24.44
C ILE A 352 16.97 -18.43 25.48
N TYR A 353 16.38 -17.39 26.06
CA TYR A 353 17.06 -16.53 27.03
C TYR A 353 16.82 -17.10 28.43
N LYS A 354 17.90 -17.55 29.10
CA LYS A 354 17.89 -17.84 30.54
C LYS A 354 17.51 -16.55 31.29
N LEU A 355 16.23 -16.42 31.63
CA LEU A 355 15.69 -15.32 32.42
C LEU A 355 16.32 -15.34 33.82
N LYS A 356 17.29 -14.45 34.07
CA LYS A 356 17.65 -14.01 35.42
C LYS A 356 16.90 -12.71 35.70
N GLY A 357 15.66 -12.79 36.16
CA GLY A 357 14.85 -11.63 36.52
C GLY A 357 13.84 -11.97 37.61
N LYS A 358 13.71 -11.10 38.61
CA LYS A 358 12.69 -11.21 39.66
C LYS A 358 11.31 -11.00 39.05
N TRP A 359 10.36 -11.85 39.45
CA TRP A 359 8.95 -11.75 39.10
C TRP A 359 8.29 -10.72 40.02
N THR A 360 7.74 -9.65 39.45
CA THR A 360 6.90 -8.71 40.21
C THR A 360 5.54 -8.64 39.52
N PHE A 361 4.50 -9.04 40.23
CA PHE A 361 3.12 -9.00 39.78
C PHE A 361 2.48 -7.71 40.31
N TYR A 362 1.93 -6.88 39.43
CA TYR A 362 1.11 -5.75 39.82
C TYR A 362 -0.35 -6.07 39.54
N LEU A 363 -1.18 -6.10 40.59
CA LEU A 363 -2.63 -6.02 40.46
C LEU A 363 -3.03 -4.54 40.49
N GLN A 364 -3.60 -4.05 39.40
CA GLN A 364 -4.21 -2.72 39.38
C GLN A 364 -5.73 -2.87 39.29
N PHE A 365 -6.43 -2.38 40.32
CA PHE A 365 -7.88 -2.26 40.30
C PHE A 365 -8.23 -0.90 39.69
N ILE A 366 -8.92 -0.88 38.55
CA ILE A 366 -9.44 0.35 37.94
C ILE A 366 -10.94 0.40 38.23
N PRO A 367 -11.42 1.28 39.12
CA PRO A 367 -12.84 1.53 39.24
C PRO A 367 -13.28 2.37 38.03
N LEU A 368 -14.13 1.79 37.18
CA LEU A 368 -14.90 2.56 36.21
C LEU A 368 -16.10 3.14 36.95
N ASN A 369 -16.18 4.47 37.00
CA ASN A 369 -17.32 5.19 37.57
C ASN A 369 -18.63 4.79 36.86
N SER A 370 -19.42 3.94 37.50
CA SER A 370 -20.88 4.08 37.61
C SER A 370 -21.40 3.14 38.70
N SER A 371 -22.48 3.56 39.32
CA SER A 371 -23.10 2.99 40.52
C SER A 371 -23.76 1.62 40.29
N GLN A 372 -22.99 0.55 40.02
CA GLN A 372 -23.37 -0.88 40.01
C GLN A 372 -22.08 -1.77 39.99
N PRO A 373 -22.14 -3.07 40.37
CA PRO A 373 -20.97 -3.77 40.91
C PRO A 373 -19.79 -3.83 39.94
N THR A 374 -18.64 -3.41 40.47
CA THR A 374 -17.30 -3.32 39.87
C THR A 374 -16.99 -4.43 38.86
N ASN A 375 -16.81 -4.03 37.60
CA ASN A 375 -16.10 -4.84 36.60
C ASN A 375 -14.63 -4.96 37.02
N ILE A 376 -14.10 -6.19 37.06
CA ILE A 376 -12.69 -6.46 37.35
C ILE A 376 -11.95 -6.59 36.02
N THR A 377 -11.20 -5.57 35.65
CA THR A 377 -10.25 -5.66 34.53
C THR A 377 -8.94 -6.25 35.04
N LEU A 378 -8.62 -7.48 34.67
CA LEU A 378 -7.31 -8.08 34.91
C LEU A 378 -6.37 -7.66 33.78
N ARG A 379 -5.50 -6.68 34.05
CA ARG A 379 -4.43 -6.29 33.11
C ARG A 379 -3.13 -6.95 33.54
N LEU A 380 -2.66 -7.94 32.76
CA LEU A 380 -1.37 -8.58 32.98
C LEU A 380 -0.31 -7.83 32.15
N ILE A 381 0.40 -6.88 32.77
CA ILE A 381 1.46 -6.13 32.07
C ILE A 381 2.81 -6.80 32.36
N LYS A 382 3.50 -7.24 31.31
CA LYS A 382 4.84 -7.83 31.38
C LYS A 382 5.87 -6.78 30.98
N TYR A 383 6.71 -6.35 31.92
CA TYR A 383 7.84 -5.46 31.62
C TYR A 383 9.14 -6.26 31.41
N TYR A 384 9.87 -5.91 30.36
CA TYR A 384 11.25 -6.33 30.15
C TYR A 384 12.13 -5.08 30.21
N SER A 385 13.02 -4.99 31.20
CA SER A 385 14.11 -4.03 31.19
C SER A 385 15.41 -4.77 30.89
N THR A 386 16.07 -4.42 29.79
CA THR A 386 17.40 -4.92 29.42
C THR A 386 18.46 -3.82 29.37
N SER A 387 18.27 -2.71 30.10
CA SER A 387 19.31 -1.70 30.31
C SER A 387 19.02 -0.87 31.57
N ASN A 388 20.08 -0.32 32.17
CA ASN A 388 20.03 0.59 33.33
C ASN A 388 19.36 1.97 33.04
N TYR A 389 18.44 2.05 32.07
CA TYR A 389 17.76 3.29 31.64
C TYR A 389 16.23 3.24 31.75
N ALA A 390 15.67 2.26 32.47
CA ALA A 390 14.22 2.10 32.63
C ALA A 390 13.69 2.74 33.92
N GLU A 391 13.88 4.05 34.12
CA GLU A 391 13.16 4.80 35.18
C GLU A 391 12.12 5.81 34.67
N ASN A 392 12.01 6.08 33.36
CA ASN A 392 11.15 7.18 32.88
C ASN A 392 9.92 6.78 32.05
N PHE A 393 9.38 5.56 32.20
CA PHE A 393 8.17 5.14 31.44
C PHE A 393 6.91 4.96 32.30
N LEU A 394 6.88 5.51 33.53
CA LEU A 394 5.72 5.41 34.43
C LEU A 394 5.09 6.76 34.84
N GLU A 395 5.44 7.86 34.17
CA GLU A 395 4.68 9.11 34.24
C GLU A 395 4.18 9.52 32.84
N ARG A 396 3.10 8.88 32.38
CA ARG A 396 2.10 9.46 31.46
C ARG A 396 0.84 8.62 31.39
#